data_AF-A0A3P7WB99-F1
#
_entry.id   AF-A0A3P7WB99-F1
#
_cell.length_a   1.000
_cell.length_b   1.000
_cell.length_c   1.000
_cell.angle_alpha   90.00
_cell.angle_beta   90.00
_cell.angle_gamma   90.00
#
_symmetry.space_group_name_H-M   'P 1'
#
loop_
_entity.id
_entity.type
_entity.pdbx_description
1 polymer ?
#
loop_
_entity_poly.entity_id
_entity_poly.type
_entity_poly.pdbx_seq_one_letter_code
_entity_poly.pdbx_strand_id
1 'polypeptide(L)'
;MPEVFAIISPIHAPLFYFALARECVCYLHDNLKKLENLLNVVYRCTFPTDGSSLHVFEKAKDGFKRNIVIRGQGPTLGQSDCSGIVRRMGPEITVAIIAALLAEQRVIIAGGSVQCVCHAVQSVACLLHPFSWPYTLIPVLPDSLLEIVNSPTPYLMGLLRTNMYKLKSLAAKDKNQCTDDLTQVGFTS
;
A
#
# COMPACT_ATOMS: atom_id res chain seq x y z
N MET A 1 0.26 -19.82 -14.73
CA MET A 1 -0.48 -19.03 -13.72
C MET A 1 0.40 -17.85 -13.33
N PRO A 2 -0.12 -16.67 -12.98
CA PRO A 2 0.71 -15.57 -12.53
C PRO A 2 1.34 -15.92 -11.19
N GLU A 3 2.67 -15.87 -11.09
CA GLU A 3 3.41 -16.05 -9.85
C GLU A 3 3.56 -14.71 -9.12
N VAL A 4 3.40 -14.72 -7.80
CA VAL A 4 3.53 -13.52 -6.96
C VAL A 4 4.64 -13.76 -5.94
N PHE A 5 5.62 -12.87 -5.92
CA PHE A 5 6.67 -12.83 -4.91
C PHE A 5 6.41 -11.68 -3.94
N ALA A 6 6.41 -11.97 -2.64
CA ALA A 6 6.15 -11.00 -1.59
C ALA A 6 7.24 -11.05 -0.52
N ILE A 7 7.67 -9.88 -0.05
CA ILE A 7 8.54 -9.71 1.12
C ILE A 7 7.71 -9.08 2.23
N ILE A 8 7.66 -9.72 3.38
CA ILE A 8 6.93 -9.23 4.56
C ILE A 8 7.97 -8.74 5.57
N SER A 9 7.81 -7.50 6.03
CA SER A 9 8.71 -6.88 7.00
C SER A 9 7.95 -5.91 7.91
N PRO A 10 8.31 -5.81 9.20
CA PRO A 10 7.79 -4.78 10.09
C PRO A 10 8.36 -3.38 9.81
N ILE A 11 9.44 -3.27 9.04
CA ILE A 11 10.08 -1.98 8.72
C ILE A 11 9.40 -1.38 7.50
N HIS A 12 8.97 -0.13 7.60
CA HIS A 12 8.38 0.59 6.47
C HIS A 12 9.47 1.18 5.55
N ALA A 13 9.89 0.41 4.54
CA ALA A 13 10.90 0.83 3.57
C ALA A 13 10.57 0.36 2.13
N PRO A 14 9.51 0.87 1.50
CA PRO A 14 8.97 0.34 0.25
C PRO A 14 9.99 0.34 -0.90
N LEU A 15 10.83 1.37 -1.04
CA LEU A 15 11.85 1.43 -2.09
C LEU A 15 12.97 0.40 -1.87
N PHE A 16 13.38 0.17 -0.62
CA PHE A 16 14.33 -0.87 -0.26
C PHE A 16 13.79 -2.26 -0.62
N TYR A 17 12.56 -2.57 -0.20
CA TYR A 17 11.95 -3.87 -0.48
C TYR A 17 11.62 -4.06 -1.96
N PHE A 18 11.29 -3.00 -2.69
CA PHE A 18 11.12 -3.08 -4.14
C PHE A 18 12.45 -3.44 -4.84
N ALA A 19 13.55 -2.80 -4.47
CA ALA A 19 14.86 -3.11 -5.01
C ALA A 19 15.31 -4.54 -4.65
N LEU A 20 15.10 -4.96 -3.39
CA LEU A 20 15.38 -6.31 -2.93
C LEU A 20 14.54 -7.36 -3.68
N ALA A 21 13.23 -7.13 -3.79
CA ALA A 21 12.35 -8.04 -4.52
C ALA A 21 12.74 -8.18 -5.99
N ARG A 22 13.15 -7.08 -6.63
CA ARG A 22 13.64 -7.11 -8.01
C ARG A 22 14.88 -7.99 -8.16
N GLU A 23 15.82 -7.92 -7.21
CA GLU A 23 16.97 -8.84 -7.21
C GLU A 23 16.54 -10.29 -6.92
N CYS A 24 15.66 -10.53 -5.97
CA CYS A 24 15.16 -11.89 -5.66
C CYS A 24 14.48 -12.55 -6.88
N VAL A 25 13.71 -11.80 -7.65
CA VAL A 25 13.02 -12.30 -8.86
C VAL A 25 14.01 -12.78 -9.94
N CYS A 26 15.21 -12.19 -10.01
CA CYS A 26 16.26 -12.67 -10.91
C CYS A 26 16.71 -14.10 -10.58
N TYR A 27 16.61 -14.52 -9.31
CA TYR A 27 17.06 -15.85 -8.85
C TYR A 27 15.94 -16.89 -8.82
N LEU A 28 14.67 -16.46 -8.72
CA LEU A 28 13.49 -17.33 -8.64
C LEU A 28 13.43 -18.38 -9.77
N HIS A 29 13.81 -17.99 -10.98
CA HIS A 29 13.75 -18.85 -12.16
C HIS A 29 15.08 -19.52 -12.53
N ASP A 30 16.19 -19.13 -11.90
CA ASP A 30 17.54 -19.65 -12.25
C ASP A 30 18.09 -20.58 -11.15
N ASN A 31 18.07 -20.16 -9.88
CA ASN A 31 18.71 -20.92 -8.82
C ASN A 31 18.18 -20.58 -7.41
N LEU A 32 17.32 -21.46 -6.88
CA LEU A 32 16.73 -21.30 -5.55
C LEU A 32 17.77 -21.29 -4.41
N LYS A 33 18.89 -22.00 -4.53
CA LYS A 33 19.95 -21.96 -3.50
C LYS A 33 20.63 -20.59 -3.44
N LYS A 34 20.77 -19.90 -4.57
CA LYS A 34 21.30 -18.53 -4.60
C LYS A 34 20.33 -17.55 -3.94
N LEU A 35 19.04 -17.70 -4.22
CA LEU A 35 18.00 -16.92 -3.54
C LEU A 35 18.03 -17.14 -2.03
N GLU A 36 18.11 -18.38 -1.58
CA GLU A 36 18.18 -18.73 -0.16
C GLU A 36 19.43 -18.12 0.50
N ASN A 37 20.59 -18.18 -0.16
CA ASN A 37 21.81 -17.53 0.34
C ASN A 37 21.67 -16.01 0.44
N LEU A 38 21.09 -15.35 -0.58
CA LEU A 38 20.82 -13.92 -0.57
C LEU A 38 19.90 -13.54 0.60
N LEU A 39 18.78 -14.25 0.76
CA LEU A 39 17.82 -14.00 1.83
C LEU A 39 18.42 -14.28 3.21
N ASN A 40 19.25 -15.30 3.37
CA ASN A 40 19.98 -15.57 4.60
C ASN A 40 20.95 -14.45 4.97
N VAL A 41 21.63 -13.85 4.00
CA VAL A 41 22.47 -12.66 4.24
C VAL A 41 21.61 -11.49 4.68
N VAL A 42 20.54 -11.18 3.92
CA VAL A 42 19.63 -10.07 4.22
C VAL A 42 19.04 -10.20 5.63
N TYR A 43 18.59 -11.41 6.01
CA TYR A 43 17.96 -11.68 7.31
C TYR A 43 18.91 -11.49 8.50
N ARG A 44 20.22 -11.69 8.28
CA ARG A 44 21.25 -11.54 9.32
C ARG A 44 21.81 -10.11 9.41
N CYS A 45 21.59 -9.29 8.39
CA CYS A 45 22.04 -7.91 8.37
C CYS A 45 21.10 -7.02 9.20
N THR A 46 21.67 -6.02 9.86
CA THR A 46 20.87 -4.90 10.39
C THR A 46 20.24 -4.14 9.23
N PHE A 47 19.02 -3.65 9.42
CA PHE A 47 18.39 -2.82 8.40
C PHE A 47 19.24 -1.57 8.17
N PRO A 48 19.61 -1.25 6.91
CA PRO A 48 20.46 -0.10 6.64
C PRO A 48 19.69 1.21 6.92
N THR A 49 20.12 1.95 7.94
CA THR A 49 19.61 3.29 8.30
C THR A 49 20.54 4.40 7.82
N ASP A 50 20.11 5.66 7.89
CA ASP A 50 20.97 6.85 7.71
C ASP A 50 21.71 6.92 6.37
N GLY A 51 21.08 6.43 5.30
CA GLY A 51 21.66 6.41 3.95
C GLY A 51 22.73 5.33 3.74
N SER A 52 22.96 4.46 4.73
CA SER A 52 23.77 3.26 4.57
C SER A 52 23.14 2.29 3.55
N SER A 53 23.88 1.28 3.12
CA SER A 53 23.43 0.34 2.08
C SER A 53 23.74 -1.09 2.49
N LEU A 54 22.84 -2.00 2.13
CA LEU A 54 23.09 -3.43 2.17
C LEU A 54 24.03 -3.79 1.01
N HIS A 55 25.12 -4.47 1.33
CA HIS A 55 26.07 -5.00 0.36
C HIS A 55 26.07 -6.52 0.40
N VAL A 56 25.72 -7.16 -0.71
CA VAL A 56 25.77 -8.62 -0.85
C VAL A 56 26.76 -8.98 -1.95
N PHE A 57 27.81 -9.72 -1.59
CA PHE A 57 28.84 -10.15 -2.52
C PHE A 57 28.53 -11.55 -3.03
N GLU A 58 28.31 -11.68 -4.33
CA GLU A 58 28.06 -12.95 -5.01
C GLU A 58 29.27 -13.33 -5.88
N LYS A 59 29.66 -14.61 -5.88
CA LYS A 59 30.59 -15.14 -6.89
C LYS A 59 29.83 -15.44 -8.18
N ALA A 60 30.15 -14.72 -9.25
CA ALA A 60 29.60 -14.96 -10.58
C ALA A 60 30.26 -16.19 -11.24
N LYS A 61 29.62 -16.72 -12.30
CA LYS A 61 30.03 -17.96 -12.99
C LYS A 61 31.41 -17.83 -13.66
N ASP A 62 31.83 -16.61 -13.96
CA ASP A 62 33.11 -16.22 -14.57
C ASP A 62 34.24 -15.99 -13.53
N GLY A 63 33.96 -16.21 -12.25
CA GLY A 63 34.91 -15.97 -11.15
C GLY A 63 34.95 -14.53 -10.64
N PHE A 64 34.26 -13.59 -11.30
CA PHE A 64 34.15 -12.21 -10.81
C PHE A 64 33.20 -12.13 -9.61
N LYS A 65 33.47 -11.20 -8.68
CA LYS A 65 32.57 -10.91 -7.57
C LYS A 65 31.59 -9.82 -7.98
N ARG A 66 30.29 -10.14 -8.03
CA ARG A 66 29.22 -9.14 -8.18
C ARG A 66 28.90 -8.56 -6.80
N ASN A 67 28.89 -7.24 -6.68
CA ASN A 67 28.44 -6.53 -5.48
C ASN A 67 27.02 -6.01 -5.71
N ILE A 68 26.06 -6.60 -5.02
CA ILE A 68 24.66 -6.16 -5.03
C ILE A 68 24.53 -5.09 -3.94
N VAL A 69 24.14 -3.88 -4.33
CA VAL A 69 24.00 -2.74 -3.42
C VAL A 69 22.54 -2.33 -3.35
N ILE A 70 21.92 -2.51 -2.19
CA ILE A 70 20.53 -2.09 -1.94
C ILE A 70 20.58 -1.01 -0.88
N ARG A 71 20.30 0.24 -1.28
CA ARG A 71 20.39 1.39 -0.39
C ARG A 71 19.29 1.33 0.67
N GLY A 72 19.70 1.44 1.93
CA GLY A 72 18.83 1.72 3.05
C GLY A 72 18.36 3.16 2.97
N GLN A 73 17.23 3.34 2.30
CA GLN A 73 16.51 4.58 2.44
C GLN A 73 15.74 4.44 3.74
N GLY A 74 16.26 5.08 4.79
CA GLY A 74 15.52 5.23 6.05
C GLY A 74 14.18 5.95 5.80
N PRO A 75 13.38 6.18 6.85
CA PRO A 75 12.16 6.98 6.75
C PRO A 75 12.53 8.45 6.56
N THR A 76 13.13 8.81 5.43
CA THR A 76 13.44 10.19 5.10
C THR A 76 12.18 10.85 4.56
N LEU A 77 11.57 11.68 5.40
CA LEU A 77 10.50 12.58 5.02
C LEU A 77 10.88 13.33 3.74
N GLY A 78 10.03 13.24 2.72
CA GLY A 78 10.25 13.88 1.41
C GLY A 78 10.78 12.98 0.29
N GLN A 79 11.01 11.67 0.52
CA GLN A 79 11.43 10.74 -0.54
C GLN A 79 10.40 9.67 -0.95
N SER A 80 9.26 9.56 -0.27
CA SER A 80 8.09 9.03 -0.97
C SER A 80 7.84 9.98 -2.15
N ASP A 81 7.72 9.46 -3.37
CA ASP A 81 7.41 10.27 -4.55
C ASP A 81 5.94 10.76 -4.50
N CYS A 82 5.61 11.45 -3.41
CA CYS A 82 4.39 12.21 -3.23
C CYS A 82 4.27 13.24 -4.33
N SER A 83 5.39 13.77 -4.84
CA SER A 83 5.40 14.73 -5.96
C SER A 83 4.64 14.20 -7.17
N GLY A 84 4.90 12.93 -7.55
CA GLY A 84 4.20 12.27 -8.64
C GLY A 84 2.71 12.08 -8.37
N ILE A 85 2.32 11.79 -7.13
CA ILE A 85 0.91 11.64 -6.75
C ILE A 85 0.18 12.98 -6.71
N VAL A 86 0.75 14.01 -6.08
CA VAL A 86 0.18 15.36 -6.01
C VAL A 86 0.00 15.92 -7.43
N ARG A 87 0.99 15.74 -8.31
CA ARG A 87 0.88 16.15 -9.72
C ARG A 87 -0.22 15.39 -10.47
N ARG A 88 -0.41 14.10 -10.19
CA ARG A 88 -1.45 13.28 -10.84
C ARG A 88 -2.85 13.59 -10.34
N MET A 89 -3.01 13.86 -9.04
CA MET A 89 -4.30 14.16 -8.42
C MET A 89 -4.71 15.63 -8.59
N GLY A 90 -3.73 16.54 -8.72
CA GLY A 90 -3.95 17.97 -8.61
C GLY A 90 -3.87 18.45 -7.15
N PRO A 91 -3.36 19.66 -6.90
CA PRO A 91 -3.18 20.18 -5.56
C PRO A 91 -4.52 20.34 -4.80
N GLU A 92 -5.60 20.73 -5.49
CA GLU A 92 -6.91 20.96 -4.88
C GLU A 92 -7.48 19.66 -4.31
N ILE A 93 -7.44 18.58 -5.10
CA ILE A 93 -7.90 17.25 -4.68
C ILE A 93 -7.01 16.72 -3.56
N THR A 94 -5.69 16.91 -3.67
CA THR A 94 -4.74 16.50 -2.63
C THR A 94 -5.07 17.18 -1.30
N VAL A 95 -5.28 18.50 -1.30
CA VAL A 95 -5.64 19.26 -0.10
C VAL A 95 -6.98 18.81 0.46
N ALA A 96 -7.98 18.57 -0.40
CA ALA A 96 -9.29 18.07 0.04
C ALA A 96 -9.19 16.68 0.72
N ILE A 97 -8.36 15.78 0.18
CA ILE A 97 -8.09 14.47 0.78
C ILE A 97 -7.41 14.63 2.14
N ILE A 98 -6.37 15.46 2.22
CA ILE A 98 -5.66 15.72 3.48
C ILE A 98 -6.61 16.31 4.51
N ALA A 99 -7.43 17.30 4.14
CA ALA A 99 -8.42 17.91 5.02
C ALA A 99 -9.47 16.88 5.50
N ALA A 100 -9.95 16.01 4.61
CA ALA A 100 -10.88 14.94 4.98
C ALA A 100 -10.25 13.96 5.98
N LEU A 101 -8.99 13.58 5.79
CA LEU A 101 -8.28 12.72 6.72
C LEU A 101 -8.04 13.42 8.06
N LEU A 102 -7.60 14.69 8.08
CA LEU A 102 -7.45 15.43 9.34
C LEU A 102 -8.79 15.62 10.08
N ALA A 103 -9.90 15.60 9.37
CA ALA A 103 -11.26 15.60 9.93
C ALA A 103 -11.79 14.18 10.22
N GLU A 104 -10.92 13.17 10.25
CA GLU A 104 -11.22 11.78 10.55
C GLU A 104 -12.34 11.20 9.67
N GLN A 105 -12.37 11.56 8.39
CA GLN A 105 -13.36 11.06 7.44
C GLN A 105 -12.96 9.73 6.79
N ARG A 106 -13.94 9.04 6.23
CA ARG A 106 -13.78 7.81 5.44
C ARG A 106 -13.34 8.15 4.02
N VAL A 107 -12.13 7.75 3.63
CA VAL A 107 -11.56 8.07 2.31
C VAL A 107 -11.21 6.79 1.55
N ILE A 108 -11.70 6.72 0.30
CA ILE A 108 -11.36 5.66 -0.65
C ILE A 108 -10.68 6.28 -1.87
N ILE A 109 -9.47 5.82 -2.19
CA ILE A 109 -8.72 6.23 -3.37
C ILE A 109 -8.81 5.12 -4.43
N ALA A 110 -9.42 5.44 -5.58
CA ALA A 110 -9.60 4.48 -6.67
C ALA A 110 -8.61 4.69 -7.82
N GLY A 111 -8.04 3.61 -8.37
CA GLY A 111 -7.03 3.69 -9.44
C GLY A 111 -7.00 2.48 -10.38
N GLY A 112 -6.25 2.59 -11.48
CA GLY A 112 -6.25 1.60 -12.56
C GLY A 112 -5.37 0.36 -12.33
N SER A 113 -4.48 0.39 -11.33
CA SER A 113 -3.55 -0.70 -11.02
C SER A 113 -3.20 -0.74 -9.54
N VAL A 114 -2.85 -1.93 -9.04
CA VAL A 114 -2.46 -2.16 -7.63
C VAL A 114 -1.31 -1.23 -7.25
N GLN A 115 -0.29 -1.11 -8.09
CA GLN A 115 0.86 -0.23 -7.85
C GLN A 115 0.44 1.24 -7.72
N CYS A 116 -0.41 1.73 -8.62
CA CYS A 116 -0.87 3.13 -8.58
C CYS A 116 -1.68 3.42 -7.32
N VAL A 117 -2.58 2.52 -6.95
CA VAL A 117 -3.46 2.65 -5.78
C VAL A 117 -2.67 2.54 -4.47
N CYS A 118 -1.82 1.52 -4.32
CA CYS A 118 -0.92 1.40 -3.17
C CYS A 118 -0.06 2.64 -3.00
N HIS A 119 0.59 3.10 -4.09
CA HIS A 119 1.44 4.29 -4.04
C HIS A 119 0.64 5.53 -3.63
N ALA A 120 -0.56 5.73 -4.18
CA ALA A 120 -1.42 6.85 -3.83
C ALA A 120 -1.79 6.87 -2.34
N VAL A 121 -2.23 5.74 -1.79
CA VAL A 121 -2.59 5.62 -0.37
C VAL A 121 -1.38 5.89 0.53
N GLN A 122 -0.22 5.31 0.21
CA GLN A 122 1.00 5.52 0.99
C GLN A 122 1.48 6.96 0.91
N SER A 123 1.48 7.58 -0.27
CA SER A 123 1.85 9.00 -0.43
C SER A 123 0.94 9.92 0.35
N VAL A 124 -0.38 9.69 0.31
CA VAL A 124 -1.34 10.48 1.09
C VAL A 124 -1.10 10.32 2.60
N ALA A 125 -0.82 9.11 3.08
CA ALA A 125 -0.46 8.89 4.47
C ALA A 125 0.86 9.61 4.85
N CYS A 126 1.86 9.62 3.97
CA CYS A 126 3.09 10.38 4.17
C CYS A 126 2.85 11.90 4.21
N LEU A 127 1.91 12.41 3.42
CA LEU A 127 1.56 13.83 3.38
C LEU A 127 0.88 14.33 4.66
N LEU A 128 0.42 13.43 5.54
CA LEU A 128 -0.14 13.80 6.84
C LEU A 128 0.93 14.21 7.87
N HIS A 129 2.21 13.93 7.63
CA HIS A 129 3.27 14.25 8.58
C HIS A 129 3.24 15.74 8.99
N PRO A 130 3.37 16.08 10.30
CA PRO A 130 3.79 15.22 11.41
C PRO A 130 2.73 14.31 12.02
N PHE A 131 1.49 14.36 11.55
CA PHE A 131 0.42 13.49 12.04
C PHE A 131 0.58 12.06 11.51
N SER A 132 0.22 11.10 12.35
CA SER A 132 0.11 9.69 11.97
C SER A 132 -1.36 9.31 11.89
N TRP A 133 -1.75 8.61 10.83
CA TRP A 133 -3.11 8.09 10.70
C TRP A 133 -3.33 6.94 11.69
N PRO A 134 -4.23 7.05 12.68
CA PRO A 134 -4.37 6.04 13.74
C PRO A 134 -5.40 4.96 13.40
N TYR A 135 -6.20 5.15 12.35
CA TYR A 135 -7.28 4.26 11.97
C TYR A 135 -6.88 3.26 10.88
N THR A 136 -7.84 2.47 10.43
CA THR A 136 -7.65 1.47 9.38
C THR A 136 -7.04 2.10 8.13
N LEU A 137 -5.92 1.53 7.69
CA LEU A 137 -5.25 1.87 6.44
C LEU A 137 -5.03 0.60 5.63
N ILE A 138 -5.69 0.50 4.47
CA ILE A 138 -5.57 -0.65 3.57
C ILE A 138 -5.13 -0.15 2.19
N PRO A 139 -3.85 -0.31 1.80
CA PRO A 139 -3.32 0.27 0.56
C PRO A 139 -4.05 -0.19 -0.69
N VAL A 140 -4.50 -1.45 -0.73
CA VAL A 140 -5.41 -1.99 -1.75
C VAL A 140 -6.34 -2.98 -1.05
N LEU A 141 -7.64 -2.69 -1.10
CA LEU A 141 -8.69 -3.48 -0.48
C LEU A 141 -8.93 -4.77 -1.30
N PRO A 142 -8.69 -5.97 -0.71
CA PRO A 142 -9.04 -7.21 -1.37
C PRO A 142 -10.55 -7.39 -1.46
N ASP A 143 -11.00 -8.11 -2.48
CA ASP A 143 -12.43 -8.35 -2.74
C ASP A 143 -13.16 -9.04 -1.58
N SER A 144 -12.47 -9.92 -0.86
CA SER A 144 -13.02 -10.63 0.30
C SER A 144 -13.30 -9.73 1.50
N LEU A 145 -12.77 -8.51 1.53
CA LEU A 145 -12.93 -7.56 2.64
C LEU A 145 -13.78 -6.34 2.28
N LEU A 146 -14.53 -6.37 1.18
CA LEU A 146 -15.31 -5.21 0.72
C LEU A 146 -16.34 -4.69 1.73
N GLU A 147 -16.85 -5.55 2.61
CA GLU A 147 -17.82 -5.17 3.64
C GLU A 147 -17.25 -4.16 4.65
N ILE A 148 -15.93 -4.07 4.80
CA ILE A 148 -15.27 -3.12 5.71
C ILE A 148 -15.58 -1.65 5.37
N VAL A 149 -16.01 -1.37 4.14
CA VAL A 149 -16.41 -0.03 3.68
C VAL A 149 -17.60 0.51 4.48
N ASN A 150 -18.44 -0.37 5.01
CA ASN A 150 -19.57 -0.02 5.87
C ASN A 150 -19.17 0.25 7.33
N SER A 151 -17.88 0.13 7.68
CA SER A 151 -17.40 0.41 9.03
C SER A 151 -17.82 1.80 9.51
N PRO A 152 -18.30 1.94 10.75
CA PRO A 152 -18.64 3.25 11.30
C PRO A 152 -17.41 4.13 11.54
N THR A 153 -16.22 3.53 11.65
CA THR A 153 -14.96 4.23 11.97
C THR A 153 -14.30 4.85 10.73
N PRO A 154 -13.43 5.85 10.92
CA PRO A 154 -12.62 6.42 9.84
C PRO A 154 -11.71 5.36 9.20
N TYR A 155 -11.41 5.53 7.92
CA TYR A 155 -10.45 4.68 7.21
C TYR A 155 -9.83 5.40 6.02
N LEU A 156 -8.65 4.94 5.62
CA LEU A 156 -8.00 5.28 4.37
C LEU A 156 -7.76 4.00 3.58
N MET A 157 -8.47 3.80 2.48
CA MET A 157 -8.38 2.59 1.69
C MET A 157 -8.15 2.84 0.21
N GLY A 158 -7.43 1.94 -0.44
CA GLY A 158 -7.29 1.92 -1.88
C GLY A 158 -8.22 0.91 -2.54
N LEU A 159 -8.77 1.23 -3.71
CA LEU A 159 -9.60 0.31 -4.48
C LEU A 159 -9.21 0.29 -5.96
N LEU A 160 -9.20 -0.89 -6.56
CA LEU A 160 -9.09 -0.99 -8.01
C LEU A 160 -10.35 -0.44 -8.67
N ARG A 161 -10.20 0.36 -9.71
CA ARG A 161 -11.31 0.99 -10.45
C ARG A 161 -12.30 -0.06 -10.97
N THR A 162 -11.80 -1.23 -11.34
CA THR A 162 -12.61 -2.40 -11.73
C THR A 162 -13.58 -2.84 -10.65
N ASN A 163 -13.30 -2.58 -9.37
CA ASN A 163 -14.11 -3.05 -8.24
C ASN A 163 -15.07 -1.97 -7.72
N MET A 164 -15.07 -0.77 -8.32
CA MET A 164 -15.95 0.33 -7.90
C MET A 164 -17.44 0.01 -8.02
N TYR A 165 -17.85 -0.86 -8.96
CA TYR A 165 -19.25 -1.26 -9.08
C TYR A 165 -19.75 -2.00 -7.85
N LYS A 166 -18.87 -2.75 -7.16
CA LYS A 166 -19.20 -3.50 -5.95
C LYS A 166 -19.53 -2.56 -4.78
N LEU A 167 -18.90 -1.39 -4.71
CA LEU A 167 -19.24 -0.37 -3.72
C LEU A 167 -20.62 0.24 -3.99
N LYS A 168 -20.95 0.51 -5.25
CA LYS A 168 -22.26 1.08 -5.60
C LYS A 168 -23.40 0.14 -5.20
N SER A 169 -23.22 -1.18 -5.35
CA SER A 169 -24.21 -2.15 -4.90
C SER A 169 -24.34 -2.21 -3.37
N LEU A 170 -23.26 -2.00 -2.62
CA LEU A 170 -23.30 -1.97 -1.16
C LEU A 170 -24.00 -0.71 -0.64
N ALA A 171 -23.69 0.45 -1.23
CA ALA A 171 -24.37 1.71 -0.90
C ALA A 171 -25.87 1.70 -1.26
N ALA A 172 -26.27 0.97 -2.31
CA ALA A 172 -27.66 0.80 -2.68
C ALA A 172 -28.43 -0.11 -1.69
N LYS A 173 -27.78 -1.16 -1.16
CA LYS A 173 -28.38 -2.03 -0.13
C LYS A 173 -28.67 -1.29 1.16
N ASP A 174 -27.77 -0.41 1.58
CA ASP A 174 -27.92 0.38 2.81
C ASP A 174 -29.11 1.36 2.72
N LYS A 175 -29.35 1.94 1.53
CA LYS A 175 -30.53 2.77 1.28
C LYS A 175 -31.85 2.01 1.28
N ASN A 176 -31.85 0.77 0.79
CA ASN A 176 -33.06 -0.07 0.80
C ASN A 176 -33.36 -0.66 2.19
N GLN A 177 -32.36 -0.82 3.04
CA GLN A 177 -32.55 -1.32 4.40
C GLN A 177 -33.13 -0.24 5.33
N CYS A 178 -32.84 1.04 5.05
CA CYS A 178 -33.38 2.18 5.80
C CYS A 178 -34.83 2.56 5.38
N THR A 179 -35.37 1.99 4.29
CA THR A 179 -36.74 2.26 3.84
C THR A 179 -37.79 1.27 4.34
N ASP A 180 -37.38 0.14 4.92
CA ASP A 180 -38.31 -0.91 5.36
C ASP A 180 -38.77 -0.74 6.83
N ASP A 181 -38.16 0.17 7.61
CA ASP A 181 -38.48 0.39 9.03
C ASP A 181 -39.38 1.61 9.34
N LEU A 182 -39.88 2.32 8.31
CA LEU A 182 -40.72 3.53 8.50
C LEU A 182 -42.18 3.43 7.99
N THR A 183 -42.69 2.24 7.65
CA THR A 183 -44.08 2.08 7.15
C THR A 183 -45.07 1.37 8.08
N GLN A 184 -44.76 1.12 9.35
CA GLN A 184 -45.75 0.63 10.32
C GLN A 184 -45.93 1.53 11.55
N VAL A 185 -46.40 2.77 11.34
CA VAL A 185 -47.19 3.46 12.37
C VAL A 185 -48.34 4.20 11.67
N GLY A 186 -49.39 3.46 11.34
CA GLY A 186 -50.69 4.01 10.98
C GLY A 186 -51.69 3.72 12.10
N PHE A 187 -51.89 4.69 12.98
CA PHE A 187 -53.01 4.70 13.91
C PHE A 187 -54.31 4.88 13.12
N THR A 188 -55.25 3.95 13.23
CA THR A 188 -56.65 4.19 12.85
C THR A 188 -57.46 4.41 14.13
N SER A 189 -58.10 5.58 14.19
CA SER A 189 -59.10 5.98 15.19
C SER A 189 -60.37 5.15 15.13
#